data_AF-A0A4Y2E4A1-F1
#
_entry.id   AF-A0A4Y2E4A1-F1
#
_cell.length_a   1.000
_cell.length_b   1.000
_cell.length_c   1.000
_cell.angle_alpha   90.00
_cell.angle_beta   90.00
_cell.angle_gamma   90.00
#
_symmetry.space_group_name_H-M   'P 1'
#
loop_
_entity.id
_entity.type
_entity.pdbx_description
1 polymer ?
#
loop_
_entity_poly.entity_id
_entity_poly.type
_entity_poly.pdbx_seq_one_letter_code
_entity_poly.pdbx_strand_id
1 'polypeptide(L)'
;MNELFEFCKKKNIENITFQHISKEVVDSTHLTLESRIKDDQTLPGTRLFHNFQPIDDLGMIEARRISSDGKPALTFNLFNKQRTLLVKTKDLYPGYFIGYIYDNLWYFGTVNEVNAEKEGVNVKFSHPDGPSQSFFWPSREDVCAVPIPHVIAIKEPQKIMTGRTLTYQFSKECVRLVQSSFENI
;
A
#
# COMPACT_ATOMS: atom_id res chain seq x y z
N MET A 1 21.18 32.48 28.28
CA MET A 1 20.31 31.28 28.24
C MET A 1 21.20 30.04 28.10
N ASN A 2 21.86 29.59 29.19
CA ASN A 2 22.52 28.27 29.22
C ASN A 2 22.99 27.79 30.62
N GLU A 3 22.45 28.37 31.69
CA GLU A 3 22.96 28.12 33.06
C GLU A 3 22.76 26.67 33.51
N LEU A 4 21.65 26.04 33.11
CA LEU A 4 21.36 24.65 33.44
C LEU A 4 22.33 23.67 32.74
N PHE A 5 22.63 23.89 31.46
CA PHE A 5 23.56 23.05 30.73
C PHE A 5 24.97 23.14 31.31
N GLU A 6 25.43 24.37 31.59
CA GLU A 6 26.73 24.60 32.23
C GLU A 6 26.80 24.00 33.64
N PHE A 7 25.71 24.08 34.40
CA PHE A 7 25.60 23.41 35.71
C PHE A 7 25.73 21.89 35.59
N CYS A 8 25.00 21.26 34.67
CA CYS A 8 25.05 19.81 34.45
C CYS A 8 26.42 19.34 33.97
N LYS A 9 27.07 20.09 33.07
CA LYS A 9 28.42 19.81 32.59
C LYS A 9 29.46 19.94 33.71
N LYS A 10 29.34 20.96 34.57
CA LYS A 10 30.25 21.18 35.72
C LYS A 10 30.07 20.17 36.84
N LYS A 11 28.85 19.64 37.05
CA LYS A 11 28.58 18.58 38.04
C LYS A 11 29.30 17.27 37.74
N ASN A 12 29.85 17.10 36.53
CA ASN A 12 30.69 16.00 36.10
C ASN A 12 30.16 14.63 36.53
N ILE A 13 28.88 14.37 36.22
CA ILE A 13 28.22 13.11 36.55
C ILE A 13 28.86 12.01 35.69
N GLU A 14 29.53 11.07 36.36
CA GLU A 14 30.22 9.98 35.69
C GLU A 14 29.27 9.19 34.77
N ASN A 15 29.73 8.88 33.56
CA ASN A 15 29.02 8.15 32.51
C ASN A 15 27.79 8.84 31.89
N ILE A 16 27.52 10.12 32.18
CA ILE A 16 26.42 10.87 31.54
C ILE A 16 26.97 12.00 30.66
N THR A 17 26.62 11.98 29.39
CA THR A 17 26.98 13.03 28.42
C THR A 17 25.81 13.99 28.23
N PHE A 18 26.05 15.28 28.46
CA PHE A 18 25.06 16.32 28.19
C PHE A 18 25.33 16.97 26.84
N GLN A 19 24.28 17.15 26.05
CA GLN A 19 24.31 17.92 24.81
C GLN A 19 23.31 19.07 24.93
N HIS A 20 23.71 20.26 24.50
CA HIS A 20 22.83 21.40 24.38
C HIS A 20 22.49 21.61 22.91
N ILE A 21 21.19 21.57 22.59
CA ILE A 21 20.68 21.87 21.26
C ILE A 21 19.92 23.18 21.36
N SER A 22 20.43 24.21 20.68
CA SER A 22 19.77 25.51 20.67
C SER A 22 18.55 25.49 19.77
N LYS A 23 17.64 26.45 19.98
CA LYS A 23 16.45 26.59 19.16
C LYS A 23 16.80 26.80 17.68
N GLU A 24 17.83 27.58 17.39
CA GLU A 24 18.27 27.88 16.03
C GLU A 24 18.76 26.61 15.30
N VAL A 25 19.41 25.69 16.03
CA VAL A 25 19.81 24.39 15.49
C VAL A 25 18.59 23.51 15.19
N VAL A 26 17.60 23.50 16.08
CA VAL A 26 16.34 22.77 15.85
C VAL A 26 15.61 23.32 14.61
N ASP A 27 15.45 24.64 14.53
CA ASP A 27 14.72 25.30 13.45
C ASP A 27 15.41 25.08 12.08
N SER A 28 16.74 25.19 12.01
CA SER A 28 17.50 24.90 10.78
C SER A 28 17.47 23.43 10.37
N THR A 29 17.51 22.51 11.36
CA THR A 29 17.37 21.07 11.11
C THR A 29 15.98 20.73 10.59
N HIS A 30 14.93 21.35 11.15
CA HIS A 30 13.56 21.19 10.70
C HIS A 30 13.41 21.55 9.22
N LEU A 31 13.87 22.73 8.82
CA LEU A 31 13.83 23.17 7.42
C LEU A 31 14.58 22.21 6.48
N THR A 32 15.72 21.68 6.93
CA THR A 32 16.51 20.73 6.14
C THR A 32 15.79 19.40 5.96
N LEU A 33 15.16 18.89 7.03
CA LEU A 33 14.39 17.65 6.99
C LEU A 33 13.12 17.80 6.14
N GLU A 34 12.39 18.91 6.30
CA GLU A 34 11.22 19.20 5.46
C GLU A 34 11.60 19.24 3.98
N SER A 35 12.67 19.94 3.63
CA SER A 35 13.15 20.00 2.24
C SER A 35 13.51 18.62 1.69
N ARG A 36 14.18 17.78 2.49
CA ARG A 36 14.55 16.41 2.09
C ARG A 36 13.31 15.53 1.87
N ILE A 37 12.34 15.58 2.78
CA ILE A 37 11.17 14.68 2.77
C ILE A 37 10.10 15.15 1.77
N LYS A 38 10.06 16.44 1.42
CA LYS A 38 9.02 17.03 0.57
C LYS A 38 8.83 16.30 -0.76
N ASP A 39 9.91 15.83 -1.36
CA ASP A 39 9.89 15.16 -2.66
C ASP A 39 10.01 13.63 -2.55
N ASP A 40 10.07 13.09 -1.34
CA ASP A 40 10.17 11.65 -1.10
C ASP A 40 8.83 10.96 -1.40
N GLN A 41 8.92 9.77 -2.00
CA GLN A 41 7.76 8.92 -2.26
C GLN A 41 7.66 7.85 -1.18
N THR A 42 6.53 7.79 -0.49
CA THR A 42 6.27 6.72 0.47
C THR A 42 5.99 5.41 -0.25
N LEU A 43 6.61 4.33 0.23
CA LEU A 43 6.19 2.99 -0.15
C LEU A 43 4.91 2.65 0.64
N PRO A 44 3.78 2.46 -0.02
CA PRO A 44 2.52 2.15 0.63
C PRO A 44 2.50 0.74 1.23
N GLY A 45 1.78 0.56 2.34
CA GLY A 45 1.61 -0.76 2.96
C GLY A 45 2.88 -1.33 3.62
N THR A 46 3.89 -0.50 3.92
CA THR A 46 5.16 -0.92 4.57
C THR A 46 4.99 -1.79 5.81
N ARG A 47 3.91 -1.61 6.57
CA ARG A 47 3.60 -2.41 7.76
C ARG A 47 3.19 -3.86 7.46
N LEU A 48 2.87 -4.17 6.21
CA LEU A 48 2.46 -5.51 5.76
C LEU A 48 3.65 -6.36 5.28
N PHE A 49 4.85 -5.76 5.20
CA PHE A 49 6.04 -6.37 4.65
C PHE A 49 7.16 -6.38 5.68
N HIS A 50 7.85 -7.50 5.81
CA HIS A 50 8.97 -7.66 6.75
C HIS A 50 10.33 -7.58 6.05
N ASN A 51 10.36 -7.55 4.72
CA ASN A 51 11.59 -7.51 3.95
C ASN A 51 11.41 -6.61 2.72
N PHE A 52 12.39 -5.74 2.51
CA PHE A 52 12.48 -4.83 1.38
C PHE A 52 13.85 -5.00 0.75
N GLN A 53 13.88 -5.21 -0.57
CA GLN A 53 15.12 -5.45 -1.29
C GLN A 53 15.14 -4.57 -2.56
N PRO A 54 16.15 -3.70 -2.72
CA PRO A 54 16.34 -3.01 -3.99
C PRO A 54 16.74 -4.03 -5.05
N ILE A 55 16.14 -3.90 -6.23
CA ILE A 55 16.40 -4.76 -7.39
C ILE A 55 17.46 -4.11 -8.28
N ASP A 56 17.39 -2.78 -8.43
CA ASP A 56 18.26 -2.01 -9.31
C ASP A 56 18.52 -0.59 -8.79
N ASP A 57 19.45 0.09 -9.46
CA ASP A 57 19.78 1.50 -9.21
C ASP A 57 18.73 2.46 -9.84
N LEU A 58 17.72 1.93 -10.52
CA LEU A 58 16.62 2.67 -11.15
C LEU A 58 15.40 2.78 -10.20
N GLY A 59 15.60 2.47 -8.92
CA GLY A 59 14.62 2.68 -7.86
C GLY A 59 13.59 1.56 -7.74
N MET A 60 13.80 0.41 -8.39
CA MET A 60 12.95 -0.76 -8.21
C MET A 60 13.23 -1.43 -6.87
N ILE A 61 12.16 -1.73 -6.15
CA ILE A 61 12.15 -2.36 -4.85
C ILE A 61 11.12 -3.46 -4.84
N GLU A 62 11.52 -4.62 -4.34
CA GLU A 62 10.64 -5.72 -3.98
C GLU A 62 10.36 -5.70 -2.48
N ALA A 63 9.12 -6.02 -2.10
CA ALA A 63 8.73 -6.22 -0.73
C ALA A 63 8.12 -7.61 -0.54
N ARG A 64 8.49 -8.30 0.54
CA ARG A 64 7.97 -9.61 0.93
C ARG A 64 7.22 -9.51 2.25
N ARG A 65 6.15 -10.29 2.41
CA ARG A 65 5.38 -10.31 3.67
C ARG A 65 6.25 -10.86 4.79
N ILE A 66 6.98 -11.93 4.53
CA ILE A 66 8.00 -12.49 5.42
C ILE A 66 9.30 -12.75 4.67
N SER A 67 10.43 -12.74 5.38
CA SER A 67 11.77 -12.87 4.76
C SER A 67 12.00 -14.21 4.04
N SER A 68 11.19 -15.23 4.33
CA SER A 68 11.29 -16.57 3.72
C SER A 68 10.46 -16.73 2.44
N ASP A 69 9.67 -15.72 2.03
CA ASP A 69 8.85 -15.83 0.83
C ASP A 69 9.73 -15.95 -0.41
N GLY A 70 9.53 -17.00 -1.21
CA GLY A 70 10.30 -17.24 -2.44
C GLY A 70 9.98 -16.25 -3.56
N LYS A 71 8.87 -15.52 -3.48
CA LYS A 71 8.44 -14.51 -4.46
C LYS A 71 8.07 -13.21 -3.73
N PRO A 72 8.35 -12.04 -4.34
CA PRO A 72 7.90 -10.76 -3.80
C PRO A 72 6.37 -10.67 -3.81
N ALA A 73 5.83 -10.01 -2.79
CA ALA A 73 4.41 -9.69 -2.67
C ALA A 73 4.07 -8.33 -3.29
N LEU A 74 5.06 -7.46 -3.45
CA LEU A 74 4.95 -6.16 -4.12
C LEU A 74 6.26 -5.85 -4.84
N THR A 75 6.15 -5.38 -6.08
CA THR A 75 7.24 -4.74 -6.82
C THR A 75 6.85 -3.29 -7.09
N PHE A 76 7.71 -2.35 -6.71
CA PHE A 76 7.43 -0.92 -6.74
C PHE A 76 8.64 -0.14 -7.27
N ASN A 77 8.40 0.94 -8.01
CA ASN A 77 9.45 1.86 -8.44
C ASN A 77 9.33 3.18 -7.68
N LEU A 78 10.37 3.53 -6.91
CA LEU A 78 10.45 4.75 -6.09
C LEU A 78 10.67 6.03 -6.90
N PHE A 79 11.20 5.92 -8.12
CA PHE A 79 11.52 7.07 -8.98
C PHE A 79 10.44 7.32 -10.03
N ASN A 80 9.61 6.31 -10.30
CA ASN A 80 8.47 6.44 -11.20
C ASN A 80 7.30 7.10 -10.47
N LYS A 81 7.34 8.44 -10.40
CA LYS A 81 6.25 9.30 -9.89
C LYS A 81 4.91 9.10 -10.62
N GLN A 82 4.85 8.26 -11.66
CA GLN A 82 3.71 8.03 -12.54
C GLN A 82 3.03 6.66 -12.41
N ARG A 83 3.10 5.97 -11.26
CA ARG A 83 1.89 5.26 -10.84
C ARG A 83 0.96 6.27 -10.17
N THR A 84 0.30 7.09 -10.97
CA THR A 84 -0.97 7.67 -10.52
C THR A 84 -1.83 6.49 -10.14
N LEU A 85 -1.94 6.23 -8.84
CA LEU A 85 -2.94 5.33 -8.31
C LEU A 85 -4.26 5.76 -8.94
N LEU A 86 -4.79 4.93 -9.84
CA LEU A 86 -6.07 5.19 -10.50
C LEU A 86 -7.16 5.36 -9.43
N VAL A 87 -6.96 4.75 -8.27
CA VAL A 87 -7.86 4.75 -7.13
C VAL A 87 -7.15 5.29 -5.90
N LYS A 88 -7.65 6.38 -5.32
CA LYS A 88 -7.16 6.91 -4.04
C LYS A 88 -8.01 6.35 -2.89
N THR A 89 -7.49 6.40 -1.67
CA THR A 89 -8.20 5.95 -0.46
C THR A 89 -9.59 6.58 -0.31
N LYS A 90 -9.72 7.87 -0.67
CA LYS A 90 -10.98 8.61 -0.64
C LYS A 90 -12.05 8.12 -1.63
N ASP A 91 -11.65 7.34 -2.63
CA ASP A 91 -12.55 6.82 -3.65
C ASP A 91 -13.06 5.42 -3.27
N LEU A 92 -12.52 4.82 -2.19
CA LEU A 92 -12.90 3.51 -1.68
C LEU A 92 -13.96 3.63 -0.59
N TYR A 93 -15.09 2.97 -0.79
CA TYR A 93 -16.19 2.90 0.19
C TYR A 93 -16.67 1.45 0.35
N PRO A 94 -17.09 1.04 1.56
CA PRO A 94 -17.72 -0.27 1.77
C PRO A 94 -18.86 -0.53 0.77
N GLY A 95 -18.87 -1.74 0.20
CA GLY A 95 -19.80 -2.18 -0.83
C GLY A 95 -19.36 -1.90 -2.26
N TYR A 96 -18.33 -1.09 -2.50
CA TYR A 96 -17.85 -0.83 -3.86
C TYR A 96 -17.15 -2.05 -4.44
N PHE A 97 -17.42 -2.31 -5.72
CA PHE A 97 -16.76 -3.36 -6.47
C PHE A 97 -15.43 -2.86 -7.01
N ILE A 98 -14.37 -3.62 -6.74
CA ILE A 98 -13.01 -3.27 -7.11
C ILE A 98 -12.29 -4.41 -7.81
N GLY A 99 -11.42 -4.05 -8.75
CA GLY A 99 -10.41 -4.94 -9.33
C GLY A 99 -9.07 -4.70 -8.67
N TYR A 100 -8.39 -5.75 -8.23
CA TYR A 100 -7.16 -5.64 -7.46
C TYR A 100 -6.24 -6.83 -7.68
N ILE A 101 -5.00 -6.69 -7.21
CA ILE A 101 -3.94 -7.69 -7.36
C ILE A 101 -3.56 -8.26 -6.00
N TYR A 102 -3.51 -9.58 -5.92
CA TYR A 102 -3.20 -10.32 -4.71
C TYR A 102 -2.41 -11.58 -5.06
N ASP A 103 -1.28 -11.82 -4.38
CA ASP A 103 -0.40 -12.98 -4.58
C ASP A 103 -0.03 -13.27 -6.05
N ASN A 104 0.28 -12.22 -6.83
CA ASN A 104 0.58 -12.30 -8.26
C ASN A 104 -0.55 -12.92 -9.10
N LEU A 105 -1.79 -12.77 -8.64
CA LEU A 105 -3.01 -13.00 -9.38
C LEU A 105 -3.86 -11.73 -9.30
N TRP A 106 -4.81 -11.57 -10.21
CA TRP A 106 -5.76 -10.47 -10.14
C TRP A 106 -7.17 -10.99 -9.91
N TYR A 107 -7.94 -10.21 -9.16
CA TYR A 107 -9.26 -10.57 -8.68
C TYR A 107 -10.21 -9.40 -8.82
N PHE A 108 -11.51 -9.72 -8.76
CA PHE A 108 -12.52 -8.76 -8.40
C PHE A 108 -13.08 -9.07 -7.01
N GLY A 109 -13.66 -8.06 -6.37
CA GLY A 109 -14.21 -8.21 -5.04
C GLY A 109 -14.96 -6.98 -4.61
N THR A 110 -15.44 -6.99 -3.37
CA THR A 110 -16.12 -5.83 -2.78
C THR A 110 -15.37 -5.34 -1.57
N VAL A 111 -15.28 -4.03 -1.43
CA VAL A 111 -14.73 -3.40 -0.25
C VAL A 111 -15.62 -3.75 0.94
N ASN A 112 -15.06 -4.42 1.94
CA ASN A 112 -15.73 -4.67 3.20
C ASN A 112 -15.52 -3.50 4.16
N GLU A 113 -14.27 -3.05 4.28
CA GLU A 113 -13.87 -1.96 5.18
C GLU A 113 -12.59 -1.31 4.65
N VAL A 114 -12.47 0.02 4.79
CA VAL A 114 -11.23 0.74 4.47
C VAL A 114 -10.51 1.05 5.77
N ASN A 115 -9.28 0.54 5.91
CA ASN A 115 -8.45 0.81 7.07
C ASN A 115 -7.49 1.96 6.78
N ALA A 116 -7.90 3.18 7.18
CA ALA A 116 -7.11 4.38 6.97
C ALA A 116 -5.76 4.37 7.71
N GLU A 117 -5.66 3.69 8.85
CA GLU A 117 -4.43 3.63 9.66
C GLU A 117 -3.37 2.67 9.08
N LYS A 118 -3.79 1.66 8.33
CA LYS A 118 -2.92 0.64 7.73
C LYS A 118 -2.74 0.81 6.22
N GLU A 119 -3.30 1.87 5.64
CA GLU A 119 -3.31 2.15 4.19
C GLU A 119 -3.71 0.91 3.35
N GLY A 120 -4.68 0.16 3.88
CA GLY A 120 -5.15 -1.10 3.31
C GLY A 120 -6.67 -1.16 3.27
N VAL A 121 -7.19 -2.02 2.41
CA VAL A 121 -8.62 -2.26 2.27
C VAL A 121 -8.90 -3.74 2.53
N ASN A 122 -9.86 -4.01 3.41
CA ASN A 122 -10.38 -5.36 3.58
C ASN A 122 -11.38 -5.62 2.45
N VAL A 123 -11.13 -6.67 1.67
CA VAL A 123 -11.91 -6.99 0.48
C VAL A 123 -12.53 -8.36 0.64
N LYS A 124 -13.79 -8.51 0.27
CA LYS A 124 -14.44 -9.80 0.03
C LYS A 124 -14.04 -10.30 -1.35
N PHE A 125 -13.42 -11.47 -1.42
CA PHE A 125 -12.88 -12.05 -2.64
C PHE A 125 -13.98 -12.74 -3.44
N SER A 126 -14.00 -12.49 -4.74
CA SER A 126 -14.83 -13.24 -5.69
C SER A 126 -13.95 -14.18 -6.49
N HIS A 127 -14.53 -15.29 -6.93
CA HIS A 127 -13.84 -16.33 -7.69
C HIS A 127 -14.45 -16.52 -9.07
N PRO A 128 -13.69 -17.07 -10.02
CA PRO A 128 -12.27 -17.43 -9.92
C PRO A 128 -11.37 -16.19 -9.96
N ASP A 129 -10.05 -16.37 -9.81
CA ASP A 129 -9.08 -15.39 -10.25
C ASP A 129 -9.17 -15.14 -11.77
N GLY A 130 -8.58 -14.03 -12.21
CA GLY A 130 -8.38 -13.74 -13.62
C GLY A 130 -7.63 -14.85 -14.36
N PRO A 131 -7.86 -15.08 -15.67
CA PRO A 131 -8.49 -14.17 -16.63
C PRO A 131 -10.00 -14.39 -16.89
N SER A 132 -10.77 -14.87 -15.91
CA SER A 132 -12.23 -15.02 -16.08
C SER A 132 -12.95 -13.69 -16.34
N GLN A 133 -14.10 -13.74 -17.04
CA GLN A 133 -15.00 -12.59 -17.21
C GLN A 133 -16.18 -12.62 -16.22
N SER A 134 -16.44 -13.78 -15.62
CA SER A 134 -17.57 -14.01 -14.73
C SER A 134 -17.07 -14.48 -13.38
N PHE A 135 -17.57 -13.84 -12.34
CA PHE A 135 -17.15 -14.03 -10.95
C PHE A 135 -18.35 -14.37 -10.08
N PHE A 136 -18.14 -15.11 -9.00
CA PHE A 136 -19.17 -15.47 -8.02
C PHE A 136 -18.60 -15.38 -6.61
N TRP A 137 -19.50 -15.26 -5.64
CA TRP A 137 -19.13 -15.31 -4.23
C TRP A 137 -18.98 -16.76 -3.78
N PRO A 138 -17.85 -17.14 -3.16
CA PRO A 138 -17.70 -18.46 -2.58
C PRO A 138 -18.72 -18.68 -1.45
N SER A 139 -19.10 -19.94 -1.20
CA SER A 139 -20.07 -20.28 -0.13
C SER A 139 -19.56 -19.93 1.26
N ARG A 140 -18.23 -19.96 1.47
CA ARG A 140 -17.56 -19.45 2.65
C ARG A 140 -17.02 -18.07 2.31
N GLU A 141 -17.34 -17.07 3.12
CA GLU A 141 -16.77 -15.74 2.92
C GLU A 141 -15.24 -15.80 2.96
N ASP A 142 -14.63 -15.28 1.91
CA ASP A 142 -13.19 -15.10 1.80
C ASP A 142 -12.90 -13.59 1.88
N VAL A 143 -12.22 -13.19 2.95
CA VAL A 143 -11.95 -11.78 3.27
C VAL A 143 -10.46 -11.62 3.54
N CYS A 144 -9.82 -10.71 2.81
CA CYS A 144 -8.41 -10.44 3.01
C CYS A 144 -8.08 -8.95 2.90
N ALA A 145 -7.00 -8.55 3.57
CA ALA A 145 -6.45 -7.21 3.52
C ALA A 145 -5.56 -7.05 2.27
N VAL A 146 -5.93 -6.10 1.42
CA VAL A 146 -5.25 -5.74 0.18
C VAL A 146 -4.66 -4.33 0.34
N PRO A 147 -3.38 -4.10 0.02
CA PRO A 147 -2.82 -2.75 -0.02
C PRO A 147 -3.60 -1.88 -1.02
N ILE A 148 -3.92 -0.63 -0.67
CA ILE A 148 -4.59 0.32 -1.59
C ILE A 148 -3.90 0.44 -2.96
N PRO A 149 -2.56 0.41 -3.08
CA PRO A 149 -1.86 0.44 -4.37
C PRO A 149 -2.15 -0.73 -5.29
N HIS A 150 -2.56 -1.86 -4.73
CA HIS A 150 -2.93 -3.03 -5.51
C HIS A 150 -4.35 -2.91 -6.06
N VAL A 151 -5.12 -1.91 -5.65
CA VAL A 151 -6.45 -1.62 -6.20
C VAL A 151 -6.28 -0.86 -7.51
N ILE A 152 -6.69 -1.50 -8.60
CA ILE A 152 -6.50 -1.00 -9.96
C ILE A 152 -7.72 -0.24 -10.45
N ALA A 153 -8.92 -0.71 -10.10
CA ALA A 153 -10.17 -0.17 -10.65
C ALA A 153 -11.31 -0.22 -9.63
N ILE A 154 -12.20 0.76 -9.70
CA ILE A 154 -13.53 0.71 -9.08
C ILE A 154 -14.55 0.60 -10.22
N LYS A 155 -15.30 -0.49 -10.28
CA LYS A 155 -16.32 -0.68 -11.31
C LYS A 155 -17.42 -1.61 -10.84
N GLU A 156 -18.66 -1.17 -10.99
CA GLU A 156 -19.80 -2.04 -10.75
C GLU A 156 -19.94 -3.11 -11.86
N PRO A 157 -20.10 -4.38 -11.49
CA PRO A 157 -20.40 -5.44 -12.44
C PRO A 157 -21.89 -5.45 -12.83
N GLN A 158 -22.16 -6.11 -13.95
CA GLN A 158 -23.52 -6.55 -14.29
C GLN A 158 -23.84 -7.83 -13.52
N LYS A 159 -25.01 -7.85 -12.87
CA LYS A 159 -25.53 -9.04 -12.18
C LYS A 159 -26.23 -9.94 -13.17
N ILE A 160 -25.81 -11.20 -13.26
CA ILE A 160 -26.37 -12.21 -14.16
C ILE A 160 -26.79 -13.41 -13.34
N MET A 161 -28.07 -13.78 -13.47
CA MET A 161 -28.61 -14.97 -12.84
C MET A 161 -28.42 -16.16 -13.79
N THR A 162 -27.59 -17.12 -13.40
CA THR A 162 -27.34 -18.35 -14.17
C THR A 162 -27.87 -19.53 -13.38
N GLY A 163 -29.11 -19.94 -13.68
CA GLY A 163 -29.83 -20.94 -12.88
C GLY A 163 -30.15 -20.41 -11.49
N ARG A 164 -29.64 -21.08 -10.44
CA ARG A 164 -29.79 -20.65 -9.02
C ARG A 164 -28.60 -19.82 -8.51
N THR A 165 -27.58 -19.62 -9.33
CA THR A 165 -26.34 -18.94 -8.93
C THR A 165 -26.32 -17.52 -9.48
N LEU A 166 -26.01 -16.55 -8.62
CA LEU A 166 -25.77 -15.18 -9.02
C LEU A 166 -24.29 -15.03 -9.42
N THR A 167 -24.06 -14.61 -10.66
CA THR A 167 -22.74 -14.29 -11.19
C THR A 167 -22.63 -12.80 -11.48
N TYR A 168 -21.41 -12.29 -11.41
CA TYR A 168 -21.06 -10.90 -11.63
C TYR A 168 -20.15 -10.83 -12.84
N GLN A 169 -20.58 -10.13 -13.88
CA GLN A 169 -19.81 -9.97 -15.10
C GLN A 169 -19.32 -8.54 -15.21
N PHE A 170 -18.01 -8.39 -15.40
CA PHE A 170 -17.38 -7.08 -15.62
C PHE A 170 -17.26 -6.79 -17.11
N SER A 171 -17.23 -5.49 -17.47
CA SER A 171 -17.05 -5.10 -18.87
C SER A 171 -15.67 -5.54 -19.37
N LYS A 172 -15.57 -5.87 -20.67
CA LYS A 172 -14.30 -6.27 -21.30
C LYS A 172 -13.21 -5.20 -21.15
N GLU A 173 -13.60 -3.94 -21.15
CA GLU A 173 -12.71 -2.80 -20.91
C GLU A 173 -12.14 -2.83 -19.48
N CYS A 174 -12.97 -3.09 -18.47
CA CYS A 174 -12.53 -3.18 -17.08
C CYS A 174 -11.59 -4.38 -16.86
N VAL A 175 -11.93 -5.55 -17.40
CA VAL A 175 -11.07 -6.74 -17.34
C VAL A 175 -9.72 -6.46 -18.00
N ARG A 176 -9.72 -5.84 -19.18
CA ARG A 176 -8.49 -5.45 -19.88
C ARG A 176 -7.65 -4.46 -19.10
N LEU A 177 -8.28 -3.49 -18.43
CA LEU A 177 -7.57 -2.51 -17.61
C LEU A 177 -6.87 -3.19 -16.43
N VAL A 178 -7.56 -4.07 -15.70
CA VAL A 178 -6.96 -4.82 -14.59
C VAL A 178 -5.86 -5.76 -15.08
N GLN A 179 -6.10 -6.50 -16.16
CA GLN A 179 -5.12 -7.40 -16.77
C GLN A 179 -3.87 -6.63 -17.26
N SER A 180 -4.05 -5.51 -17.97
CA SER A 180 -2.91 -4.71 -18.45
C SER A 180 -2.09 -4.14 -17.29
N SER A 181 -2.75 -3.76 -16.20
CA SER A 181 -2.05 -3.26 -15.02
C SER A 181 -1.31 -4.38 -14.30
N PHE A 182 -1.85 -5.61 -14.32
CA PHE A 182 -1.19 -6.81 -13.82
C PHE A 182 0.05 -7.19 -14.65
N GLU A 183 -0.03 -7.13 -15.98
CA GLU A 183 1.09 -7.44 -16.89
C GLU A 183 2.22 -6.38 -16.86
N ASN A 184 1.94 -5.18 -16.36
CA ASN A 184 2.90 -4.07 -16.24
C ASN A 184 3.45 -3.90 -14.81
N ILE A 185 3.38 -4.95 -13.97
CA ILE A 185 4.03 -5.05 -12.65
C ILE A 185 5.24 -5.97 -12.76
#